data_AF-A0A022WCM3-F1
#
_entry.id   AF-A0A022WCM3-F1
#
_cell.length_a   1.000
_cell.length_b   1.000
_cell.length_c   1.000
_cell.angle_alpha   90.00
_cell.angle_beta   90.00
_cell.angle_gamma   90.00
#
_symmetry.space_group_name_H-M   'P 1'
#
loop_
_entity.id
_entity.type
_entity.pdbx_description
1 polymer ?
#
loop_
_entity_poly.entity_id
_entity_poly.type
_entity_poly.pdbx_seq_one_letter_code
_entity_poly.pdbx_strand_id
1 'polypeptide(L)'
;MGIADMFVEFVSSLSFGEVVEAEAPPAEEVEDSSSAGEDTPDEDKSEDAEEEAEEEEEEEEEEPEDIMPKLVEECSNSKACAPAKHHFDDCVERVTRNSEDPEFKGPHEDCVEEFFHLQHCATQCAAPKLWRELK
;
A
#
# COMPACT_ATOMS: atom_id res chain seq x y z
N MET A 1 4.69 -0.48 52.45
CA MET A 1 4.56 -0.44 50.99
C MET A 1 4.28 -1.84 50.52
N GLY A 2 3.00 -2.19 50.56
CA GLY A 2 2.52 -3.51 50.11
C GLY A 2 2.23 -3.47 48.61
N ILE A 3 2.12 -4.64 47.99
CA ILE A 3 1.70 -4.76 46.58
C ILE A 3 0.39 -4.02 46.26
N ALA A 4 -0.49 -3.81 47.25
CA ALA A 4 -1.71 -3.02 47.12
C ALA A 4 -1.46 -1.53 46.85
N ASP A 5 -0.34 -0.96 47.36
CA ASP A 5 0.02 0.45 47.11
C ASP A 5 0.36 0.67 45.63
N MET A 6 1.01 -0.30 44.96
CA MET A 6 1.31 -0.21 43.52
C MET A 6 0.05 -0.23 42.64
N PHE A 7 -0.98 -0.97 43.03
CA PHE A 7 -2.24 -0.98 42.27
C PHE A 7 -3.00 0.35 42.38
N VAL A 8 -2.91 1.04 43.52
CA VAL A 8 -3.54 2.36 43.72
C VAL A 8 -2.82 3.45 42.91
N GLU A 9 -1.49 3.45 42.88
CA GLU A 9 -0.73 4.37 42.02
C GLU A 9 -1.04 4.15 40.53
N PHE A 10 -1.18 2.90 40.08
CA PHE A 10 -1.53 2.60 38.69
C PHE A 10 -2.94 3.10 38.31
N VAL A 11 -3.97 2.81 39.11
CA VAL A 11 -5.34 3.27 38.82
C VAL A 11 -5.46 4.79 38.92
N SER A 12 -4.72 5.43 39.82
CA SER A 12 -4.65 6.90 39.89
C SER A 12 -4.01 7.51 38.64
N SER A 13 -3.01 6.85 38.03
CA SER A 13 -2.37 7.32 36.79
C SER A 13 -3.27 7.17 35.56
N LEU A 14 -4.25 6.27 35.57
CA LEU A 14 -5.21 6.08 34.48
C LEU A 14 -6.49 6.90 34.66
N SER A 15 -6.58 7.72 35.70
CA SER A 15 -7.69 8.64 35.92
C SER A 15 -7.55 9.88 35.01
N PHE A 16 -7.48 9.66 33.69
CA PHE A 16 -7.43 10.65 32.61
C PHE A 16 -8.61 11.64 32.72
N GLY A 17 -8.43 12.68 33.52
CA GLY A 17 -9.21 13.89 33.45
C GLY A 17 -8.52 14.84 32.46
N GLU A 18 -8.88 14.76 31.19
CA GLU A 18 -9.13 15.93 30.34
C GLU A 18 -9.83 15.44 29.06
N VAL A 19 -11.11 15.79 28.95
CA VAL A 19 -11.91 15.69 27.74
C VAL A 19 -11.29 16.65 26.72
N VAL A 20 -10.54 16.12 25.75
CA VAL A 20 -10.16 16.87 24.55
C VAL A 20 -11.39 16.94 23.65
N GLU A 21 -12.16 18.00 23.81
CA GLU A 21 -13.26 18.38 22.92
C GLU A 21 -12.65 18.98 21.64
N ALA A 22 -12.32 18.12 20.67
CA ALA A 22 -11.98 18.55 19.31
C ALA A 22 -13.27 18.70 18.51
N GLU A 23 -13.82 19.91 18.54
CA GLU A 23 -14.96 20.35 17.72
C GLU A 23 -14.51 20.49 16.25
N ALA A 24 -15.10 19.69 15.34
CA ALA A 24 -14.97 19.87 13.89
C ALA A 24 -16.38 19.88 13.27
N PRO A 25 -16.81 20.94 12.56
CA PRO A 25 -18.13 21.00 11.95
C PRO A 25 -18.21 20.12 10.69
N PRO A 26 -19.39 19.53 10.39
CA PRO A 26 -19.60 18.66 9.23
C PRO A 26 -19.86 19.48 7.96
N ALA A 27 -19.27 19.07 6.84
CA ALA A 27 -19.65 19.49 5.49
C ALA A 27 -19.60 18.21 4.63
N GLU A 28 -20.74 17.56 4.40
CA GLU A 28 -21.71 17.82 3.31
C GLU A 28 -21.24 17.31 1.94
N GLU A 29 -22.19 16.63 1.32
CA GLU A 29 -22.13 15.81 0.13
C GLU A 29 -21.91 16.65 -1.14
N VAL A 30 -21.19 16.08 -2.12
CA VAL A 30 -21.28 16.54 -3.51
C VAL A 30 -21.40 15.35 -4.44
N GLU A 31 -22.60 15.24 -4.99
CA GLU A 31 -22.98 14.37 -6.08
C GLU A 31 -22.35 14.80 -7.42
N ASP A 32 -22.11 13.78 -8.23
CA ASP A 32 -22.46 13.66 -9.65
C ASP A 32 -22.61 14.96 -10.49
N SER A 33 -21.64 15.18 -11.39
CA SER A 33 -21.90 15.88 -12.65
C SER A 33 -20.77 15.65 -13.64
N SER A 34 -21.06 14.90 -14.71
CA SER A 34 -20.97 15.38 -16.11
C SER A 34 -20.72 14.20 -17.06
N SER A 35 -21.78 13.47 -17.39
CA SER A 35 -21.84 12.71 -18.64
C SER A 35 -22.26 13.67 -19.75
N ALA A 36 -21.29 14.15 -20.50
CA ALA A 36 -21.51 14.92 -21.73
C ALA A 36 -21.71 13.95 -22.89
N GLY A 37 -22.88 14.02 -23.54
CA GLY A 37 -23.11 13.38 -24.82
C GLY A 37 -22.52 14.18 -25.97
N GLU A 38 -22.13 13.51 -27.04
CA GLU A 38 -22.29 14.04 -28.41
C GLU A 38 -22.33 12.90 -29.44
N ASP A 39 -22.96 13.20 -30.55
CA ASP A 39 -23.68 12.34 -31.49
C ASP A 39 -22.87 12.21 -32.82
N THR A 40 -22.51 10.98 -33.19
CA THR A 40 -22.34 10.39 -34.56
C THR A 40 -21.54 11.13 -35.67
N PRO A 41 -21.40 10.61 -36.92
CA PRO A 41 -20.33 9.72 -37.41
C PRO A 41 -19.60 10.26 -38.69
N ASP A 42 -18.65 9.48 -39.24
CA ASP A 42 -18.49 9.12 -40.69
C ASP A 42 -17.03 9.03 -41.22
N GLU A 43 -16.77 7.92 -41.94
CA GLU A 43 -15.82 7.56 -43.04
C GLU A 43 -14.58 8.44 -43.38
N ASP A 44 -13.49 8.01 -44.02
CA ASP A 44 -12.90 6.76 -44.56
C ASP A 44 -11.53 7.21 -45.16
N LYS A 45 -10.52 6.33 -45.18
CA LYS A 45 -9.28 6.32 -46.00
C LYS A 45 -8.45 7.60 -46.23
N SER A 46 -7.15 7.48 -45.93
CA SER A 46 -6.12 7.38 -46.99
C SER A 46 -4.80 6.86 -46.42
N GLU A 47 -4.25 5.84 -47.08
CA GLU A 47 -2.89 5.35 -46.92
C GLU A 47 -1.85 6.34 -47.46
N ASP A 48 -0.63 6.18 -46.94
CA ASP A 48 0.68 6.34 -47.60
C ASP A 48 1.33 7.74 -47.65
N ALA A 49 2.36 7.91 -46.82
CA ALA A 49 3.54 8.72 -47.08
C ALA A 49 4.69 8.27 -46.14
N GLU A 50 5.52 7.35 -46.62
CA GLU A 50 6.91 7.21 -46.15
C GLU A 50 7.65 8.54 -46.34
N GLU A 51 8.31 9.04 -45.30
CA GLU A 51 9.62 9.67 -45.44
C GLU A 51 10.34 9.74 -44.09
N GLU A 52 11.60 9.34 -44.13
CA GLU A 52 12.55 9.32 -43.03
C GLU A 52 12.67 10.67 -42.30
N ALA A 53 12.60 10.60 -40.98
CA ALA A 53 13.31 11.52 -40.10
C ALA A 53 14.14 10.67 -39.14
N GLU A 54 15.37 10.33 -39.58
CA GLU A 54 16.49 10.22 -38.65
C GLU A 54 16.62 11.57 -37.92
N GLU A 55 16.14 11.64 -36.68
CA GLU A 55 16.53 12.68 -35.74
C GLU A 55 16.53 12.07 -34.34
N GLU A 56 17.75 11.81 -33.84
CA GLU A 56 18.14 11.86 -32.44
C GLU A 56 17.08 11.41 -31.41
N GLU A 57 16.86 10.10 -31.26
CA GLU A 57 16.45 9.62 -29.93
C GLU A 57 17.70 9.60 -29.06
N GLU A 58 17.78 10.64 -28.22
CA GLU A 58 18.68 10.79 -27.09
C GLU A 58 19.02 9.43 -26.48
N GLU A 59 20.32 9.12 -26.35
CA GLU A 59 20.77 8.19 -25.31
C GLU A 59 20.32 8.81 -23.98
N GLU A 60 19.08 8.53 -23.55
CA GLU A 60 18.66 8.70 -22.16
C GLU A 60 19.69 7.93 -21.35
N GLU A 61 20.57 8.65 -20.65
CA GLU A 61 21.41 8.07 -19.61
C GLU A 61 20.46 7.33 -18.67
N GLU A 62 20.41 5.99 -18.73
CA GLU A 62 19.63 5.17 -17.79
C GLU A 62 20.05 5.58 -16.37
N GLU A 63 19.20 6.36 -15.71
CA GLU A 63 19.39 6.68 -14.29
C GLU A 63 19.50 5.34 -13.54
N PRO A 64 20.44 5.21 -12.58
CA PRO A 64 20.58 3.98 -11.83
C PRO A 64 19.29 3.69 -11.07
N GLU A 65 18.59 2.62 -11.46
CA GLU A 65 17.35 2.19 -10.80
C GLU A 65 17.58 1.89 -9.30
N ASP A 66 16.58 2.17 -8.47
CA ASP A 66 16.60 1.72 -7.08
C ASP A 66 16.58 0.18 -7.03
N ILE A 67 17.62 -0.39 -6.43
CA ILE A 67 17.81 -1.82 -6.27
C ILE A 67 17.05 -2.39 -5.06
N MET A 68 16.57 -1.54 -4.13
CA MET A 68 15.87 -1.98 -2.92
C MET A 68 14.61 -2.79 -3.23
N PRO A 69 13.70 -2.37 -4.14
CA PRO A 69 12.49 -3.13 -4.47
C PRO A 69 12.81 -4.54 -4.97
N LYS A 70 13.80 -4.68 -5.87
CA LYS A 70 14.24 -5.98 -6.39
C LYS A 70 14.74 -6.90 -5.28
N LEU A 71 15.54 -6.37 -4.36
CA LEU A 71 16.07 -7.14 -3.23
C LEU A 71 14.97 -7.56 -2.23
N VAL A 72 14.02 -6.66 -1.95
CA VAL A 72 12.88 -6.95 -1.07
C VAL A 72 11.97 -8.01 -1.68
N GLU A 73 11.72 -7.97 -2.98
CA GLU A 73 10.93 -8.98 -3.69
C GLU A 73 11.61 -10.35 -3.70
N GLU A 74 12.90 -10.43 -4.04
CA GLU A 74 13.66 -11.68 -3.96
C GLU A 74 13.64 -12.27 -2.54
N CYS A 75 13.81 -11.41 -1.53
CA CYS A 75 13.79 -11.84 -0.12
C CYS A 75 12.39 -12.28 0.33
N SER A 76 11.33 -11.62 -0.13
CA SER A 76 9.93 -11.99 0.14
C SER A 76 9.58 -13.36 -0.46
N ASN A 77 10.13 -13.68 -1.63
CA ASN A 77 9.94 -14.97 -2.30
C ASN A 77 10.94 -16.05 -1.84
N SER A 78 11.79 -15.75 -0.85
CA SER A 78 12.76 -16.70 -0.33
C SER A 78 12.10 -17.79 0.52
N LYS A 79 12.75 -18.96 0.62
CA LYS A 79 12.28 -20.06 1.46
C LYS A 79 12.14 -19.68 2.94
N ALA A 80 12.93 -18.72 3.42
CA ALA A 80 12.90 -18.27 4.80
C ALA A 80 11.64 -17.42 5.08
N CYS A 81 11.22 -16.60 4.13
CA CYS A 81 10.05 -15.71 4.27
C CYS A 81 8.75 -16.32 3.70
N ALA A 82 8.81 -17.48 3.04
CA ALA A 82 7.65 -18.15 2.47
C ALA A 82 6.46 -18.35 3.43
N PRO A 83 6.66 -18.71 4.73
CA PRO A 83 5.53 -18.82 5.66
C PRO A 83 4.84 -17.48 5.93
N ALA A 84 5.62 -16.40 6.13
CA ALA A 84 5.07 -15.07 6.35
C ALA A 84 4.34 -14.56 5.09
N LYS A 85 4.90 -14.83 3.91
CA LYS A 85 4.26 -14.51 2.63
C LYS A 85 2.93 -15.25 2.45
N HIS A 86 2.90 -16.55 2.75
CA HIS A 86 1.66 -17.33 2.68
C HIS A 86 0.57 -16.75 3.59
N HIS A 87 0.89 -16.38 4.83
CA HIS A 87 -0.08 -15.76 5.73
C HIS A 87 -0.59 -14.41 5.22
N PHE A 88 0.30 -13.59 4.64
CA PHE A 88 -0.09 -12.33 4.03
C PHE A 88 -1.01 -12.54 2.83
N ASP A 89 -0.66 -13.44 1.92
CA ASP A 89 -1.46 -13.74 0.73
C ASP A 89 -2.85 -14.29 1.13
N ASP A 90 -2.92 -15.21 2.11
CA ASP A 90 -4.18 -15.72 2.68
C ASP A 90 -5.06 -14.61 3.28
N CYS A 91 -4.43 -13.65 3.97
CA CYS A 91 -5.13 -12.50 4.51
C CYS A 91 -5.70 -11.64 3.39
N VAL A 92 -4.88 -11.31 2.38
CA VAL A 92 -5.30 -10.49 1.24
C VAL A 92 -6.47 -11.14 0.50
N GLU A 93 -6.43 -12.44 0.25
CA GLU A 93 -7.54 -13.16 -0.38
C GLU A 93 -8.83 -13.06 0.45
N ARG A 94 -8.71 -13.19 1.77
CA ARG A 94 -9.86 -13.12 2.69
C ARG A 94 -10.46 -11.71 2.76
N VAL A 95 -9.61 -10.68 2.93
CA VAL A 95 -10.02 -9.28 2.99
C VAL A 95 -10.64 -8.85 1.66
N THR A 96 -10.03 -9.24 0.54
CA THR A 96 -10.56 -8.93 -0.80
C THR A 96 -11.93 -9.53 -0.99
N ARG A 97 -12.10 -10.82 -0.69
CA ARG A 97 -13.41 -11.50 -0.76
C ARG A 97 -14.47 -10.81 0.09
N ASN A 98 -14.12 -10.43 1.32
CA ASN A 98 -15.05 -9.76 2.23
C ASN A 98 -15.37 -8.32 1.79
N SER A 99 -14.43 -7.66 1.10
CA SER A 99 -14.60 -6.28 0.59
C SER A 99 -15.44 -6.23 -0.69
N GLU A 100 -15.38 -7.27 -1.51
CA GLU A 100 -16.18 -7.41 -2.74
C GLU A 100 -17.61 -7.89 -2.49
N ASP A 101 -17.91 -8.47 -1.32
CA ASP A 101 -19.24 -8.96 -0.96
C ASP A 101 -20.12 -7.81 -0.43
N PRO A 102 -21.16 -7.37 -1.19
CA PRO A 102 -22.05 -6.29 -0.77
C PRO A 102 -22.94 -6.64 0.43
N GLU A 103 -23.05 -7.92 0.78
CA GLU A 103 -23.83 -8.40 1.93
C GLU A 103 -22.95 -8.69 3.15
N PHE A 104 -21.63 -8.47 3.06
CA PHE A 104 -20.72 -8.67 4.17
C PHE A 104 -21.02 -7.68 5.31
N LYS A 105 -21.47 -8.23 6.44
CA LYS A 105 -21.79 -7.49 7.68
C LYS A 105 -20.78 -7.76 8.80
N GLY A 106 -19.67 -8.44 8.49
CA GLY A 106 -18.61 -8.72 9.43
C GLY A 106 -17.75 -7.48 9.71
N PRO A 107 -16.83 -7.56 10.69
CA PRO A 107 -15.83 -6.52 10.86
C PRO A 107 -14.90 -6.46 9.64
N HIS A 108 -14.51 -5.25 9.25
CA HIS A 108 -13.47 -5.06 8.24
C HIS A 108 -12.12 -5.38 8.90
N GLU A 109 -11.55 -6.54 8.56
CA GLU A 109 -10.18 -6.89 8.89
C GLU A 109 -9.21 -6.22 7.90
N ASP A 110 -8.01 -5.93 8.40
CA ASP A 110 -6.86 -5.52 7.59
C ASP A 110 -5.76 -6.59 7.66
N CYS A 111 -4.73 -6.44 6.82
CA CYS A 111 -3.59 -7.37 6.76
C CYS A 111 -2.29 -6.72 7.26
N VAL A 112 -2.39 -5.71 8.13
CA VAL A 112 -1.20 -4.96 8.58
C VAL A 112 -0.27 -5.84 9.40
N GLU A 113 -0.81 -6.73 10.24
CA GLU A 113 0.00 -7.65 11.02
C GLU A 113 0.81 -8.61 10.14
N GLU A 114 0.16 -9.28 9.19
CA GLU A 114 0.81 -10.21 8.26
C GLU A 114 1.78 -9.49 7.33
N PHE A 115 1.44 -8.28 6.89
CA PHE A 115 2.36 -7.43 6.12
C PHE A 115 3.61 -7.10 6.93
N PHE A 116 3.47 -6.76 8.22
CA PHE A 116 4.61 -6.48 9.09
C PHE A 116 5.48 -7.71 9.30
N HIS A 117 4.90 -8.90 9.44
CA HIS A 117 5.67 -10.15 9.50
C HIS A 117 6.45 -10.43 8.21
N LEU A 118 5.82 -10.27 7.05
CA LEU A 118 6.47 -10.43 5.75
C LEU A 118 7.60 -9.41 5.58
N GLN A 119 7.31 -8.13 5.83
CA GLN A 119 8.27 -7.04 5.65
C GLN A 119 9.42 -7.13 6.65
N HIS A 120 9.16 -7.52 7.89
CA HIS A 120 10.20 -7.78 8.88
C HIS A 120 11.19 -8.84 8.37
N CYS A 121 10.68 -9.95 7.82
CA CYS A 121 11.53 -11.00 7.26
C CYS A 121 12.29 -10.52 6.01
N ALA A 122 11.59 -9.91 5.05
CA ALA A 122 12.16 -9.50 3.78
C ALA A 122 13.23 -8.41 3.95
N THR A 123 12.98 -7.41 4.80
CA THR A 123 13.94 -6.31 5.04
C THR A 123 15.17 -6.76 5.81
N GLN A 124 15.05 -7.71 6.76
CA GLN A 124 16.22 -8.31 7.42
C GLN A 124 17.11 -9.06 6.41
N CYS A 125 16.51 -9.70 5.40
CA CYS A 125 17.24 -10.35 4.31
C CYS A 125 17.84 -9.34 3.32
N ALA A 126 17.11 -8.27 2.97
CA ALA A 126 17.50 -7.31 1.95
C ALA A 126 18.54 -6.29 2.44
N ALA A 127 18.45 -5.84 3.69
CA ALA A 127 19.32 -4.80 4.26
C ALA A 127 20.83 -5.06 4.04
N PRO A 128 21.41 -6.22 4.41
CA PRO A 128 22.84 -6.44 4.20
C PRO A 128 23.24 -6.57 2.72
N LYS A 129 22.31 -6.89 1.82
CA LYS A 129 22.56 -6.92 0.38
C LYS A 129 22.53 -5.51 -0.21
N LEU A 130 21.53 -4.71 0.19
CA LEU A 130 21.36 -3.33 -0.26
C LEU A 130 22.61 -2.49 0.04
N TRP A 131 23.09 -2.51 1.28
CA TRP A 131 24.26 -1.72 1.69
C TRP A 131 25.58 -2.13 1.03
N ARG A 132 25.65 -3.28 0.35
CA ARG A 132 26.82 -3.68 -0.43
C ARG A 132 26.86 -3.11 -1.84
N GLU A 133 25.69 -2.82 -2.39
CA GLU A 133 25.53 -2.41 -3.78
C GLU A 133 25.49 -0.88 -3.92
N LEU A 134 25.04 -0.18 -2.86
CA LEU A 134 25.10 1.28 -2.78
C LEU A 134 26.56 1.76 -2.65
N LYS A 135 26.94 2.80 -3.41
CA LYS A 135 28.27 3.42 -3.43
C LYS A 135 28.28 4.78 -2.73
#